data_AF-A0A2T4J6E9-F1
#
_entry.id   AF-A0A2T4J6E9-F1
#
_cell.length_a   1.000
_cell.length_b   1.000
_cell.length_c   1.000
_cell.angle_alpha   90.00
_cell.angle_beta   90.00
_cell.angle_gamma   90.00
#
_symmetry.space_group_name_H-M   'P 1'
#
loop_
_entity.id
_entity.type
_entity.pdbx_description
1 polymer ?
#
loop_
_entity_poly.entity_id
_entity_poly.type
_entity_poly.pdbx_seq_one_letter_code
_entity_poly.pdbx_strand_id
1 'polypeptide(L)'
;MIEISPSKVVQVIFLSREEAAGESELWAFIDGMNSEEKAHLTAIAWVGRGAFEPEDYLEAVETAFVQATTPTADYLLGMPHLGENLEAGLEALGVDVSGEEEDLL
;
A
#
# COMPACT_ATOMS: atom_id res chain seq x y z
N MET A 1 -5.23 7.65 12.48
CA MET A 1 -6.29 7.08 11.61
C MET A 1 -5.64 6.70 10.30
N ILE A 2 -6.20 5.80 9.49
CA ILE A 2 -5.68 5.55 8.14
C ILE A 2 -6.05 6.76 7.27
N GLU A 3 -5.06 7.44 6.71
CA GLU A 3 -5.23 8.66 5.89
C GLU A 3 -4.88 8.38 4.42
N ILE A 4 -5.30 7.22 3.92
CA ILE A 4 -5.36 6.86 2.51
C ILE A 4 -6.71 6.21 2.22
N SER A 5 -7.30 6.53 1.06
CA SER A 5 -8.55 5.90 0.63
C SER A 5 -8.36 4.40 0.39
N PRO A 6 -9.23 3.52 0.92
CA PRO A 6 -9.18 2.09 0.62
C PRO A 6 -9.17 1.79 -0.89
N SER A 7 -9.97 2.51 -1.68
CA SER A 7 -10.00 2.41 -3.14
C SER A 7 -8.63 2.55 -3.81
N LYS A 8 -7.78 3.46 -3.31
CA LYS A 8 -6.42 3.65 -3.83
C LYS A 8 -5.52 2.46 -3.51
N VAL A 9 -5.69 1.86 -2.32
CA VAL A 9 -4.92 0.67 -1.94
C VAL A 9 -5.35 -0.53 -2.78
N VAL A 10 -6.64 -0.71 -3.02
CA VAL A 10 -7.15 -1.76 -3.91
C VAL A 10 -6.66 -1.57 -5.35
N GLN A 11 -6.62 -0.33 -5.86
CA GLN A 11 -6.02 -0.07 -7.17
C GLN A 11 -4.54 -0.50 -7.25
N VAL A 12 -3.75 -0.28 -6.18
CA VAL A 12 -2.36 -0.74 -6.11
C VAL A 12 -2.29 -2.26 -6.10
N ILE A 13 -3.17 -2.94 -5.35
CA ILE A 13 -3.26 -4.41 -5.32
C ILE A 13 -3.57 -4.95 -6.72
N PHE A 14 -4.58 -4.38 -7.40
CA PHE A 14 -4.95 -4.75 -8.76
C PHE A 14 -3.78 -4.60 -9.72
N LEU A 15 -3.18 -3.41 -9.78
CA LEU A 15 -2.04 -3.13 -10.67
C LEU A 15 -0.80 -3.98 -10.35
N SER A 16 -0.61 -4.40 -9.10
CA SER A 16 0.50 -5.29 -8.71
C SER A 16 0.39 -6.72 -9.22
N ARG A 17 -0.81 -7.14 -9.65
CA ARG A 17 -1.10 -8.48 -10.18
C ARG A 17 -1.06 -8.56 -11.70
N GLU A 18 -1.08 -7.40 -12.35
CA GLU A 18 -0.99 -7.29 -13.81
C GLU A 18 0.41 -7.66 -14.31
N GLU A 19 0.50 -8.11 -15.57
CA GLU A 19 1.79 -8.43 -16.21
C GLU A 19 2.65 -7.16 -16.44
N ALA A 20 3.74 -7.25 -17.20
CA ALA A 20 4.73 -6.18 -17.37
C ALA A 20 4.18 -4.79 -17.77
N ALA A 21 3.00 -4.71 -18.39
CA ALA A 21 2.33 -3.43 -18.68
C ALA A 21 1.84 -2.73 -17.39
N GLY A 22 1.42 -3.50 -16.38
CA GLY A 22 0.96 -3.00 -15.09
C GLY A 22 2.07 -2.41 -14.23
N GLU A 23 3.32 -2.83 -14.39
CA GLU A 23 4.43 -2.31 -13.58
C GLU A 23 4.67 -0.81 -13.81
N SER A 24 4.60 -0.35 -15.06
CA SER A 24 4.77 1.08 -15.38
C SER A 24 3.60 1.93 -14.88
N GLU A 25 2.39 1.38 -14.95
CA GLU A 25 1.17 2.04 -14.47
C GLU A 25 1.13 2.10 -12.94
N LEU A 26 1.47 0.99 -12.27
CA LEU A 26 1.63 0.90 -10.81
C LEU A 26 2.63 1.94 -10.31
N TRP A 27 3.79 2.01 -10.96
CA TRP A 27 4.82 2.97 -10.60
C TRP A 27 4.28 4.40 -10.69
N ALA A 28 3.67 4.75 -11.83
CA ALA A 28 3.14 6.10 -12.06
C ALA A 28 2.00 6.45 -11.09
N PHE A 29 1.15 5.47 -10.78
CA PHE A 29 0.04 5.64 -9.85
C PHE A 29 0.54 5.92 -8.42
N ILE A 30 1.50 5.14 -7.93
CA ILE A 30 2.12 5.37 -6.62
C ILE A 30 2.88 6.69 -6.62
N ASP A 31 3.65 7.01 -7.68
CA ASP A 31 4.41 8.25 -7.74
C ASP A 31 3.51 9.51 -7.73
N GLY A 32 2.32 9.42 -8.31
CA GLY A 32 1.32 10.50 -8.28
C GLY A 32 0.64 10.72 -6.93
N MET A 33 0.80 9.82 -5.95
CA MET A 33 0.25 10.00 -4.60
C MET A 33 1.01 11.07 -3.82
N ASN A 34 0.32 11.72 -2.88
CA ASN A 34 0.97 12.64 -1.95
C ASN A 34 1.85 11.87 -0.92
N SER A 35 2.73 12.57 -0.21
CA SER A 35 3.67 11.94 0.72
C SER A 35 3.01 11.20 1.87
N GLU A 36 1.86 11.67 2.34
CA GLU A 36 1.10 11.03 3.42
C GLU A 36 0.46 9.73 2.94
N GLU A 37 -0.19 9.75 1.77
CA GLU A 37 -0.73 8.55 1.11
C GLU A 37 0.37 7.50 0.88
N LYS A 38 1.55 7.91 0.39
CA LYS A 38 2.71 7.03 0.21
C LYS A 38 3.18 6.39 1.52
N ALA A 39 3.21 7.16 2.60
CA ALA A 39 3.58 6.65 3.93
C ALA A 39 2.54 5.65 4.45
N HIS A 40 1.25 5.97 4.33
CA HIS A 40 0.16 5.08 4.71
C HIS A 40 0.16 3.78 3.91
N LEU A 41 0.33 3.83 2.59
CA LEU A 41 0.42 2.65 1.73
C LEU A 41 1.59 1.75 2.16
N THR A 42 2.76 2.34 2.43
CA THR A 42 3.93 1.62 2.89
C THR A 42 3.71 0.97 4.26
N ALA A 43 3.10 1.70 5.19
CA ALA A 43 2.79 1.19 6.53
C ALA A 43 1.78 0.04 6.48
N ILE A 44 0.76 0.10 5.62
CA ILE A 44 -0.20 -1.00 5.41
C ILE A 44 0.55 -2.26 4.95
N ALA A 45 1.41 -2.14 3.93
CA ALA A 45 2.21 -3.28 3.46
C ALA A 45 3.15 -3.83 4.54
N TRP A 46 3.69 -2.96 5.40
CA TRP A 46 4.53 -3.38 6.52
C TRP A 46 3.76 -4.12 7.62
N VAL A 47 2.51 -3.73 7.90
CA VAL A 47 1.64 -4.47 8.81
C VAL A 47 1.30 -5.84 8.23
N GLY A 48 0.87 -5.92 6.97
CA GLY A 48 0.49 -7.20 6.37
C GLY A 48 1.64 -8.20 6.21
N ARG A 49 2.88 -7.72 6.03
CA ARG A 49 4.07 -8.59 6.04
C ARG A 49 4.58 -8.93 7.45
N GLY A 50 3.96 -8.41 8.50
CA GLY A 50 4.33 -8.63 9.90
C GLY A 50 5.58 -7.89 10.37
N ALA A 51 5.93 -6.77 9.74
CA ALA A 51 7.04 -5.91 10.20
C ALA A 51 6.62 -4.94 11.31
N PHE A 52 5.33 -4.63 11.39
CA PHE A 52 4.69 -3.86 12.46
C PHE A 52 3.39 -4.54 12.85
N GLU A 53 2.99 -4.42 14.11
CA GLU A 53 1.66 -4.85 14.56
C GLU A 53 0.61 -3.77 14.22
N PRO A 54 -0.68 -4.13 14.09
CA PRO A 54 -1.75 -3.16 13.82
C PRO A 54 -1.85 -2.04 14.87
N GLU A 55 -1.51 -2.36 16.12
CA GLU A 55 -1.49 -1.43 17.25
C GLU A 55 -0.41 -0.35 17.07
N ASP A 56 0.68 -0.68 16.36
CA ASP A 56 1.83 0.19 16.08
C ASP A 56 1.72 0.92 14.72
N TYR A 57 0.55 0.89 14.08
CA TYR A 57 0.35 1.42 12.72
C TYR A 57 0.80 2.87 12.55
N LEU A 58 0.52 3.74 13.53
CA LEU A 58 0.94 5.15 13.44
C LEU A 58 2.45 5.33 13.52
N GLU A 59 3.14 4.47 14.28
CA GLU A 59 4.61 4.44 14.29
C GLU A 59 5.16 3.94 12.96
N ALA A 60 4.49 2.96 12.34
CA ALA A 60 4.84 2.49 11.00
C ALA A 60 4.71 3.61 9.95
N VAL A 61 3.64 4.43 10.03
CA VAL A 61 3.42 5.58 9.14
C VAL A 61 4.51 6.64 9.34
N GLU A 62 4.80 7.02 10.59
CA GLU A 62 5.87 7.98 10.88
C GLU A 62 7.22 7.47 10.38
N THR A 63 7.51 6.18 10.62
CA THR A 63 8.71 5.52 10.13
C THR A 63 8.80 5.55 8.61
N ALA A 64 7.71 5.23 7.91
CA ALA A 64 7.66 5.27 6.45
C ALA A 64 7.89 6.70 5.92
N PHE A 65 7.31 7.70 6.57
CA PHE A 65 7.47 9.11 6.20
C PHE A 65 8.92 9.59 6.38
N VAL A 66 9.54 9.28 7.52
CA VAL A 66 10.92 9.68 7.84
C VAL A 66 11.94 8.95 6.97
N GLN A 67 11.70 7.67 6.66
CA GLN A 67 12.64 6.83 5.91
C GLN A 67 12.46 6.88 4.39
N ALA A 68 11.54 7.69 3.86
CA ALA A 68 11.27 7.88 2.43
C ALA A 68 12.41 8.61 1.68
N THR A 69 13.61 8.00 1.68
CA THR A 69 14.83 8.50 1.04
C THR A 69 15.03 7.99 -0.39
N THR A 70 14.28 6.95 -0.77
CA THR A 70 14.15 6.39 -2.12
C THR A 70 12.72 6.66 -2.61
N PRO A 71 12.46 6.85 -3.92
CA PRO A 71 11.10 6.96 -4.41
C PRO A 71 10.24 5.79 -3.91
N THR A 72 9.12 6.10 -3.25
CA THR A 72 8.27 5.08 -2.63
C THR A 72 7.76 4.06 -3.65
N ALA A 73 7.51 4.51 -4.89
CA ALA A 73 7.15 3.62 -5.99
C ALA A 73 8.23 2.55 -6.22
N ASP A 74 9.50 2.93 -6.39
CA ASP A 74 10.61 1.98 -6.57
C ASP A 74 10.73 1.01 -5.38
N TYR A 75 10.59 1.52 -4.15
CA TYR A 75 10.66 0.71 -2.94
C TYR A 75 9.54 -0.34 -2.89
N LEU A 76 8.30 0.06 -3.18
CA LEU A 76 7.13 -0.83 -3.13
C LEU A 76 7.12 -1.82 -4.30
N LEU A 77 7.47 -1.41 -5.52
CA LEU A 77 7.62 -2.33 -6.66
C LEU A 77 8.69 -3.40 -6.40
N GLY A 78 9.75 -3.06 -5.67
CA GLY A 78 10.77 -4.01 -5.24
C GLY A 78 10.34 -4.92 -4.08
N MET A 79 9.16 -4.70 -3.48
CA MET A 79 8.67 -5.49 -2.35
C MET A 79 8.07 -6.82 -2.84
N PRO A 80 8.58 -7.98 -2.38
CA PRO A 80 7.97 -9.26 -2.67
C PRO A 80 6.53 -9.32 -2.13
N HIS A 81 5.61 -9.86 -2.95
CA HIS A 81 4.21 -10.08 -2.56
C HIS A 81 3.49 -8.79 -2.13
N LEU A 82 3.76 -7.67 -2.82
CA LEU A 82 3.18 -6.37 -2.47
C LEU A 82 1.65 -6.43 -2.33
N GLY A 83 0.96 -7.01 -3.31
CA GLY A 83 -0.50 -7.11 -3.29
C GLY A 83 -1.02 -7.86 -2.07
N GLU A 84 -0.46 -9.04 -1.79
CA GLU A 84 -0.86 -9.87 -0.65
C GLU A 84 -0.55 -9.17 0.69
N ASN A 85 0.58 -8.47 0.78
CA ASN A 85 0.92 -7.69 1.97
C ASN A 85 -0.05 -6.53 2.19
N LEU A 86 -0.54 -5.88 1.13
CA LEU A 86 -1.52 -4.81 1.25
C LEU A 86 -2.89 -5.33 1.68
N GLU A 87 -3.35 -6.45 1.11
CA GLU A 87 -4.60 -7.12 1.52
C GLU A 87 -4.56 -7.52 3.00
N ALA A 88 -3.51 -8.24 3.42
CA ALA A 88 -3.34 -8.66 4.80
C ALA A 88 -3.24 -7.46 5.75
N GLY A 89 -2.59 -6.37 5.32
CA GLY A 89 -2.47 -5.14 6.10
C GLY A 89 -3.83 -4.45 6.31
N LEU A 90 -4.65 -4.36 5.26
CA LEU A 90 -5.99 -3.80 5.34
C LEU A 90 -6.90 -4.63 6.26
N GLU A 91 -6.87 -5.96 6.12
CA GLU A 91 -7.62 -6.88 6.98
C GLU A 91 -7.21 -6.73 8.45
N ALA A 92 -5.90 -6.70 8.73
CA ALA A 92 -5.37 -6.57 10.09
C ALA A 92 -5.73 -5.22 10.74
N LEU A 93 -5.89 -4.16 9.94
CA LEU A 93 -6.34 -2.84 10.39
C LEU A 93 -7.87 -2.72 10.47
N GLY A 94 -8.61 -3.79 10.18
CA GLY A 94 -10.07 -3.83 10.24
C GLY A 94 -10.76 -3.04 9.11
N VAL A 95 -10.09 -2.87 7.97
CA VAL A 95 -10.66 -2.22 6.78
C VAL A 95 -11.28 -3.30 5.90
N ASP A 96 -12.61 -3.26 5.77
CA ASP A 96 -13.33 -4.08 4.80
C ASP A 96 -13.23 -3.45 3.41
N VAL A 97 -12.61 -4.16 2.46
CA VAL A 97 -12.39 -3.70 1.08
C VAL A 97 -13.18 -4.48 0.04
N SER A 98 -14.03 -5.43 0.45
CA SER A 98 -14.75 -6.29 -0.50
C SER A 98 -15.64 -5.50 -1.48
N GLY A 99 -16.21 -4.38 -1.03
CA GLY A 99 -17.02 -3.50 -1.88
C GLY A 99 -16.19 -2.68 -2.87
N GLU A 100 -14.96 -2.32 -2.52
CA GLU A 100 -14.06 -1.56 -3.40
C GLU A 100 -13.43 -2.46 -4.48
N GLU A 101 -13.24 -3.75 -4.17
CA GLU A 101 -12.80 -4.75 -5.15
C GLU A 101 -13.86 -5.02 -6.23
N GLU A 102 -15.15 -5.04 -5.87
CA GLU A 102 -16.26 -5.24 -6.81
C GLU A 102 -16.39 -4.09 -7.82
N ASP A 103 -16.07 -2.85 -7.44
CA ASP A 103 -16.16 -1.67 -8.31
C ASP A 103 -15.01 -1.58 -9.35
N LEU A 104 -13.93 -2.37 -9.16
CA LEU A 104 -12.75 -2.38 -10.03
C LEU A 104 -12.74 -3.54 -11.04
N LEU A 105 -13.57 -4.59 -10.84
CA LEU A 105 -13.70 -5.78 -11.70
C LEU A 105 -14.87 -5.67 -12.69
#